data_AF-A0A2J8L796-F1
#
_entry.id   AF-A0A2J8L796-F1
#
_cell.length_a   1.000
_cell.length_b   1.000
_cell.length_c   1.000
_cell.angle_alpha   90.00
_cell.angle_beta   90.00
_cell.angle_gamma   90.00
#
_symmetry.space_group_name_H-M   'P 1'
#
loop_
_entity.id
_entity.type
_entity.pdbx_description
1 polymer ?
#
loop_
_entity_poly.entity_id
_entity_poly.type
_entity_poly.pdbx_seq_one_letter_code
_entity_poly.pdbx_strand_id
1 'polypeptide(L)'
;MAENSVLTSTTGRTSLADSSIFDSKVTEISKENLLIGSTSYVEEMPQIETRVILVQEAAKQEELIKALKDIKVGFVKMESVEEFEGLDSPEFENVFVVTDFQDSVFNDLYKADCRVIGPPVVLNCSQKGEPLPFSCRPLYCTSMMNLVLCFTGFRKKEELVRLVTLVHHMGGVIRKDFNSKVTHLVANCTQGEKFRVAVSLGTP
;
A
#
# COMPACT_ATOMS: atom_id res chain seq x y z
N MET A 1 30.13 -38.57 -53.38
CA MET A 1 29.13 -38.80 -54.45
C MET A 1 27.90 -39.37 -53.76
N ALA A 2 26.71 -38.80 -53.77
CA ALA A 2 26.12 -37.71 -54.54
C ALA A 2 24.92 -37.16 -53.72
N GLU A 3 24.67 -35.85 -53.82
CA GLU A 3 23.37 -35.16 -54.07
C GLU A 3 22.12 -35.48 -53.22
N ASN A 4 21.13 -34.61 -53.00
CA ASN A 4 20.88 -33.16 -52.96
C ASN A 4 19.33 -33.05 -52.81
N SER A 5 18.82 -31.93 -52.28
CA SER A 5 17.45 -31.40 -52.55
C SER A 5 16.23 -32.15 -51.95
N VAL A 6 15.04 -31.60 -51.64
CA VAL A 6 14.44 -30.26 -51.36
C VAL A 6 12.93 -30.54 -51.12
N LEU A 7 12.34 -29.86 -50.12
CA LEU A 7 10.93 -29.45 -49.87
C LEU A 7 9.70 -30.27 -50.37
N THR A 8 8.71 -30.44 -49.47
CA THR A 8 7.25 -30.11 -49.55
C THR A 8 6.52 -30.82 -48.39
N SER A 9 5.95 -30.14 -47.38
CA SER A 9 4.62 -29.50 -47.26
C SER A 9 3.57 -30.33 -46.48
N THR A 10 2.83 -29.63 -45.61
CA THR A 10 1.47 -29.87 -45.05
C THR A 10 1.24 -30.84 -43.88
N THR A 11 1.17 -30.23 -42.69
CA THR A 11 0.01 -30.11 -41.76
C THR A 11 -0.91 -31.32 -41.49
N GLY A 12 -0.91 -31.78 -40.23
CA GLY A 12 -1.97 -32.56 -39.58
C GLY A 12 -1.98 -32.32 -38.06
N ARG A 13 -3.12 -31.84 -37.56
CA ARG A 13 -3.38 -31.26 -36.22
C ARG A 13 -3.12 -32.19 -35.03
N THR A 14 -2.57 -31.63 -33.94
CA THR A 14 -2.90 -32.02 -32.56
C THR A 14 -3.11 -30.77 -31.69
N SER A 15 -4.26 -30.77 -31.01
CA SER A 15 -4.69 -29.89 -29.90
C SER A 15 -4.03 -30.37 -28.60
N LEU A 16 -3.70 -29.57 -27.58
CA LEU A 16 -4.50 -28.66 -26.75
C LEU A 16 -3.54 -27.88 -25.81
N ALA A 17 -3.98 -26.67 -25.41
CA ALA A 17 -3.69 -25.95 -24.15
C ALA A 17 -2.20 -25.62 -23.84
N ASP A 18 -1.80 -24.45 -23.33
CA ASP A 18 -2.50 -23.55 -22.42
C ASP A 18 -1.84 -22.15 -22.43
N SER A 19 -2.72 -21.14 -22.26
CA SER A 19 -2.57 -19.85 -21.56
C SER A 19 -1.24 -19.04 -21.49
N SER A 20 -1.43 -17.73 -21.76
CA SER A 20 -0.80 -16.54 -21.16
C SER A 20 0.49 -15.95 -21.77
N ILE A 21 0.32 -15.07 -22.77
CA ILE A 21 1.22 -13.94 -23.05
C ILE A 21 0.37 -12.75 -23.52
N PHE A 22 0.29 -11.68 -22.74
CA PHE A 22 -0.08 -10.36 -23.27
C PHE A 22 1.22 -9.57 -23.45
N ASP A 23 1.67 -9.55 -24.69
CA ASP A 23 2.81 -8.78 -25.17
C ASP A 23 2.33 -7.41 -25.68
N SER A 24 3.14 -6.40 -25.47
CA SER A 24 2.87 -5.01 -25.80
C SER A 24 2.95 -4.80 -27.31
N LYS A 25 1.96 -4.14 -27.92
CA LYS A 25 2.03 -3.72 -29.32
C LYS A 25 1.87 -2.21 -29.47
N VAL A 26 3.02 -1.55 -29.60
CA VAL A 26 3.17 -0.22 -30.19
C VAL A 26 2.63 -0.26 -31.61
N THR A 27 1.82 0.74 -32.00
CA THR A 27 1.52 1.02 -33.40
C THR A 27 1.67 2.54 -33.62
N GLU A 28 2.72 2.92 -34.34
CA GLU A 28 2.84 4.21 -35.02
C GLU A 28 1.97 4.19 -36.29
N ILE A 29 1.14 5.22 -36.51
CA ILE A 29 0.77 5.67 -37.86
C ILE A 29 0.64 7.20 -37.84
N SER A 30 1.21 7.79 -38.88
CA SER A 30 1.61 9.19 -39.01
C SER A 30 0.56 10.13 -39.62
N LYS A 31 0.78 11.43 -39.34
CA LYS A 31 0.50 12.65 -40.14
C LYS A 31 -0.87 13.35 -40.11
N GLU A 32 -0.81 14.54 -39.49
CA GLU A 32 -1.17 15.88 -40.02
C GLU A 32 -2.62 16.14 -40.49
N ASN A 33 -3.39 16.91 -39.70
CA ASN A 33 -3.85 18.24 -40.12
C ASN A 33 -4.56 19.04 -39.01
N LEU A 34 -4.43 20.35 -39.18
CA LEU A 34 -4.69 21.48 -38.29
C LEU A 34 -6.20 21.82 -38.17
N LEU A 35 -6.61 22.32 -36.99
CA LEU A 35 -7.56 23.44 -36.72
C LEU A 35 -8.73 23.16 -35.75
N ILE A 36 -8.64 23.89 -34.62
CA ILE A 36 -9.68 24.64 -33.91
C ILE A 36 -10.72 23.85 -33.10
N GLY A 37 -10.43 23.78 -31.79
CA GLY A 37 -11.30 24.32 -30.75
C GLY A 37 -12.52 23.49 -30.36
N SER A 38 -12.47 22.88 -29.18
CA SER A 38 -13.37 23.20 -28.04
C SER A 38 -13.12 22.26 -26.86
N THR A 39 -12.96 22.86 -25.69
CA THR A 39 -13.08 22.28 -24.34
C THR A 39 -12.25 21.02 -24.05
N SER A 40 -11.01 21.21 -23.60
CA SER A 40 -10.44 20.27 -22.64
C SER A 40 -11.30 20.35 -21.38
N TYR A 41 -12.18 19.37 -21.18
CA TYR A 41 -12.69 19.06 -19.86
C TYR A 41 -11.49 18.59 -19.04
N VAL A 42 -10.75 19.55 -18.49
CA VAL A 42 -9.98 19.31 -17.29
C VAL A 42 -11.07 19.19 -16.24
N GLU A 43 -11.51 17.96 -15.96
CA GLU A 43 -12.17 17.71 -14.68
C GLU A 43 -11.13 18.11 -13.63
N GLU A 44 -11.25 19.32 -13.10
CA GLU A 44 -10.52 19.73 -11.92
C GLU A 44 -10.85 18.68 -10.86
N MET A 45 -9.86 17.84 -10.52
CA MET A 45 -10.01 16.91 -9.42
C MET A 45 -10.48 17.74 -8.22
N PRO A 46 -11.60 17.35 -7.57
CA PRO A 46 -12.09 18.09 -6.43
C PRO A 46 -10.95 18.22 -5.41
N GLN A 47 -10.78 19.43 -4.89
CA GLN A 47 -9.87 19.69 -3.78
C GLN A 47 -10.51 19.09 -2.52
N ILE A 48 -10.44 17.76 -2.41
CA ILE A 48 -11.00 17.01 -1.30
C ILE A 48 -10.16 17.35 -0.07
N GLU A 49 -10.79 17.90 0.96
CA GLU A 49 -10.11 18.24 2.21
C GLU A 49 -10.04 17.01 3.11
N THR A 50 -8.90 16.77 3.77
CA THR A 50 -8.77 15.64 4.69
C THR A 50 -9.46 15.96 6.01
N ARG A 51 -10.36 15.08 6.45
CA ARG A 51 -11.07 15.17 7.73
C ARG A 51 -10.74 13.96 8.60
N VAL A 52 -10.35 14.21 9.84
CA VAL A 52 -10.01 13.15 10.79
C VAL A 52 -11.22 12.75 11.63
N ILE A 53 -11.48 11.46 11.78
CA ILE A 53 -12.57 10.92 12.59
C ILE A 53 -11.95 10.20 13.79
N LEU A 54 -12.19 10.72 14.98
CA LEU A 54 -11.76 10.13 16.24
C LEU A 54 -12.78 9.08 16.67
N VAL A 55 -12.38 7.81 16.64
CA VAL A 55 -13.25 6.68 16.93
C VAL A 55 -13.20 6.32 18.42
N GLN A 56 -14.36 6.30 19.07
CA GLN A 56 -14.56 5.83 20.44
C GLN A 56 -13.56 6.42 21.43
N GLU A 57 -12.67 5.59 21.99
CA GLU A 57 -11.71 5.99 23.02
C GLU A 57 -10.69 7.01 22.51
N ALA A 58 -10.41 7.04 21.20
CA ALA A 58 -9.56 8.07 20.59
C ALA A 58 -10.12 9.48 20.82
N ALA A 59 -11.44 9.63 20.92
CA ALA A 59 -12.11 10.91 21.13
C ALA A 59 -11.93 11.49 22.55
N LYS A 60 -11.47 10.67 23.51
CA LYS A 60 -11.20 11.05 24.90
C LYS A 60 -9.75 11.49 25.14
N GLN A 61 -8.84 11.19 24.21
CA GLN A 61 -7.43 11.56 24.34
C GLN A 61 -7.24 13.06 24.03
N GLU A 62 -7.06 13.88 25.08
CA GLU A 62 -6.88 15.34 24.94
C GLU A 62 -5.60 15.70 24.15
N GLU A 63 -4.52 14.92 24.33
CA GLU A 63 -3.27 15.11 23.59
C GLU A 63 -3.47 14.98 22.08
N LEU A 64 -4.34 14.06 21.66
CA LEU A 64 -4.66 13.82 20.25
C LEU A 64 -5.45 14.98 19.66
N ILE A 65 -6.43 15.52 20.40
CA ILE A 65 -7.21 16.69 20.00
C ILE A 65 -6.32 17.92 19.86
N LYS A 66 -5.39 18.12 20.81
CA LYS A 66 -4.41 19.20 20.74
C LYS A 66 -3.51 19.05 19.52
N ALA A 67 -2.99 17.84 19.27
CA ALA A 67 -2.16 17.57 18.10
C ALA A 67 -2.88 17.88 16.77
N LEU A 68 -4.18 17.53 16.66
CA LEU A 68 -4.99 17.82 15.48
C LEU A 68 -5.19 19.32 15.25
N LYS A 69 -5.37 20.10 16.32
CA LYS A 69 -5.43 21.57 16.25
C LYS A 69 -4.10 22.17 15.80
N ASP A 70 -2.98 21.63 16.29
CA ASP A 70 -1.64 22.12 15.95
C ASP A 70 -1.32 21.90 14.45
N ILE A 71 -1.73 20.76 13.89
CA ILE A 71 -1.58 20.48 12.44
C ILE A 71 -2.69 21.13 11.57
N LYS A 72 -3.64 21.84 12.19
CA LYS A 72 -4.76 22.53 11.53
C LYS A 72 -5.64 21.62 10.66
N VAL A 73 -5.89 20.40 11.13
CA VAL A 73 -6.76 19.43 10.43
C VAL A 73 -8.12 19.37 11.12
N GLY A 74 -9.20 19.46 10.34
CA GLY A 74 -10.56 19.33 10.84
C GLY A 74 -10.81 17.92 11.39
N PHE A 75 -11.50 17.82 12.53
CA PHE A 75 -11.81 16.52 13.13
C PHE A 75 -13.25 16.41 13.63
N VAL A 76 -13.77 15.19 13.60
CA VAL A 76 -15.10 14.79 14.07
C VAL A 76 -14.93 13.65 15.07
N LYS A 77 -15.80 13.60 16.07
CA LYS A 77 -15.83 12.49 17.04
C LYS A 77 -16.93 11.53 16.65
N MET A 78 -16.66 10.24 16.77
CA MET A 78 -17.59 9.17 16.43
C MET A 78 -17.67 8.19 17.59
N GLU A 79 -18.87 7.98 18.16
CA GLU A 79 -19.06 7.11 19.32
C GLU A 79 -19.55 5.70 18.93
N SER A 80 -20.29 5.58 17.83
CA SER A 80 -20.85 4.32 17.33
C SER A 80 -20.52 4.08 15.86
N VAL A 81 -20.39 2.81 15.46
CA VAL A 81 -20.20 2.37 14.06
C VAL A 81 -21.39 2.77 13.18
N GLU A 82 -22.58 2.96 13.76
CA GLU A 82 -23.79 3.39 13.04
C GLU A 82 -23.67 4.82 12.49
N GLU A 83 -22.83 5.66 13.09
CA GLU A 83 -22.55 7.02 12.62
C GLU A 83 -21.67 7.01 11.36
N PHE A 84 -21.11 5.86 10.99
CA PHE A 84 -20.26 5.68 9.81
C PHE A 84 -21.00 6.04 8.51
N GLU A 85 -22.26 5.61 8.39
CA GLU A 85 -23.07 5.85 7.18
C GLU A 85 -23.36 7.34 6.94
N GLY A 86 -23.32 8.16 8.01
CA GLY A 86 -23.50 9.62 7.92
C GLY A 86 -22.25 10.40 7.56
N LEU A 87 -21.08 9.74 7.48
CA LEU A 87 -19.79 10.41 7.27
C LEU A 87 -19.36 10.44 5.81
N ASP A 88 -20.00 9.67 4.93
CA ASP A 88 -19.74 9.72 3.49
C ASP A 88 -20.16 11.06 2.91
N SER A 89 -19.18 11.94 2.76
CA SER A 89 -19.33 13.27 2.19
C SER A 89 -18.32 13.41 1.05
N PRO A 90 -18.75 13.73 -0.18
CA PRO A 90 -17.83 13.82 -1.33
C PRO A 90 -16.83 14.97 -1.21
N GLU A 91 -17.07 15.90 -0.27
CA GLU A 91 -16.21 17.05 0.02
C GLU A 91 -14.96 16.68 0.86
N PHE A 92 -15.00 15.54 1.57
CA PHE A 92 -13.97 15.19 2.54
C PHE A 92 -13.39 13.79 2.33
N GLU A 93 -12.08 13.67 2.47
CA GLU A 93 -11.40 12.38 2.63
C GLU A 93 -11.37 12.05 4.11
N ASN A 94 -12.13 11.03 4.50
CA ASN A 94 -12.25 10.60 5.89
C ASN A 94 -11.07 9.72 6.31
N VAL A 95 -10.39 10.11 7.38
CA VAL A 95 -9.30 9.36 7.99
C VAL A 95 -9.66 8.98 9.42
N PHE A 96 -9.80 7.69 9.70
CA PHE A 96 -10.25 7.18 10.98
C PHE A 96 -9.06 6.93 11.91
N VAL A 97 -9.12 7.48 13.13
CA VAL A 97 -8.12 7.25 14.17
C VAL A 97 -8.66 6.21 15.15
N VAL A 98 -7.97 5.07 15.22
CA VAL A 98 -8.34 3.93 16.07
C VAL A 98 -7.21 3.61 17.04
N THR A 99 -7.54 3.45 18.32
CA THR A 99 -6.58 3.24 19.41
C THR A 99 -5.92 1.86 19.39
N ASP A 100 -6.66 0.80 19.03
CA ASP A 100 -6.13 -0.55 18.90
C ASP A 100 -6.61 -1.21 17.60
N PHE A 101 -5.68 -1.80 16.85
CA PHE A 101 -5.96 -2.49 15.58
C PHE A 101 -6.43 -3.94 15.79
N GLN A 102 -6.92 -4.25 16.99
CA GLN A 102 -7.57 -5.51 17.33
C GLN A 102 -9.06 -5.35 17.63
N ASP A 103 -9.54 -4.10 17.72
CA ASP A 103 -10.93 -3.80 18.03
C ASP A 103 -11.88 -4.28 16.91
N SER A 104 -13.14 -4.59 17.28
CA SER A 104 -14.17 -4.95 16.28
C SER A 104 -14.33 -3.83 15.25
N VAL A 105 -14.29 -2.58 15.70
CA VAL A 105 -14.42 -1.39 14.86
C VAL A 105 -13.31 -1.30 13.82
N PHE A 106 -12.07 -1.67 14.18
CA PHE A 106 -10.97 -1.72 13.22
C PHE A 106 -11.28 -2.69 12.08
N ASN A 107 -11.80 -3.87 12.40
CA ASN A 107 -12.12 -4.87 11.39
C ASN A 107 -13.26 -4.43 10.47
N ASP A 108 -14.24 -3.70 11.00
CA ASP A 108 -15.35 -3.16 10.21
C ASP A 108 -14.86 -2.06 9.27
N LEU A 109 -14.05 -1.11 9.76
CA LEU A 109 -13.41 -0.08 8.94
C LEU A 109 -12.47 -0.68 7.89
N TYR A 110 -11.73 -1.73 8.24
CA TYR A 110 -10.83 -2.41 7.32
C TYR A 110 -11.59 -3.12 6.19
N LYS A 111 -12.74 -3.74 6.48
CA LYS A 111 -13.61 -4.35 5.46
C LYS A 111 -14.30 -3.32 4.57
N ALA A 112 -14.54 -2.13 5.09
CA ALA A 112 -15.09 -1.00 4.35
C ALA A 112 -14.02 -0.23 3.54
N ASP A 113 -12.80 -0.76 3.41
CA ASP A 113 -11.67 -0.14 2.70
C ASP A 113 -11.38 1.31 3.14
N CYS A 114 -11.61 1.60 4.42
CA CYS A 114 -11.40 2.93 4.99
C CYS A 114 -9.92 3.21 5.30
N ARG A 115 -9.54 4.48 5.23
CA ARG A 115 -8.20 4.92 5.64
C ARG A 115 -8.12 5.01 7.16
N VAL A 116 -7.40 4.07 7.77
CA VAL A 116 -7.25 3.97 9.23
C VAL A 116 -5.83 4.30 9.66
N ILE A 117 -5.69 5.11 10.72
CA ILE A 117 -4.41 5.43 11.36
C ILE A 117 -4.48 5.26 12.88
N GLY A 118 -3.32 5.11 13.52
CA GLY A 118 -3.20 5.08 14.97
C GLY A 118 -2.92 6.47 15.56
N PRO A 119 -3.27 6.71 16.84
CA PRO A 119 -2.91 7.94 17.56
C PRO A 119 -1.42 8.33 17.49
N PRO A 120 -0.45 7.39 17.56
CA PRO A 120 0.97 7.73 17.48
C PRO A 120 1.36 8.48 16.20
N VAL A 121 0.68 8.20 15.07
CA VAL A 121 0.94 8.90 13.80
C VAL A 121 0.62 10.37 13.93
N VAL A 122 -0.58 10.70 14.45
CA VAL A 122 -1.05 12.07 14.60
C VAL A 122 -0.18 12.86 15.57
N LEU A 123 0.18 12.24 16.70
CA LEU A 123 1.08 12.86 17.68
C LEU A 123 2.46 13.15 17.08
N ASN A 124 3.03 12.21 16.33
CA ASN A 124 4.30 12.40 15.64
C ASN A 124 4.23 13.50 14.56
N CYS A 125 3.13 13.59 13.82
CA CYS A 125 2.90 14.65 12.82
C CYS A 125 2.87 16.04 13.48
N SER A 126 2.15 16.19 14.59
CA SER A 126 2.13 17.43 15.38
C SER A 126 3.51 17.81 15.91
N GLN A 127 4.26 16.87 16.47
CA GLN A 127 5.61 17.11 16.99
C GLN A 127 6.61 17.54 15.92
N LYS A 128 6.52 16.98 14.71
CA LYS A 128 7.41 17.29 13.59
C LYS A 128 6.93 18.45 12.72
N GLY A 129 5.67 18.87 12.86
CA GLY A 129 5.05 19.85 11.96
C GLY A 129 4.83 19.31 10.55
N GLU A 130 4.65 18.00 10.40
CA GLU A 130 4.45 17.33 9.11
C GLU A 130 2.95 17.07 8.84
N PRO A 131 2.51 17.05 7.57
CA PRO A 131 1.14 16.66 7.23
C PRO A 131 0.89 15.18 7.54
N LEU A 132 -0.38 14.79 7.58
CA LEU A 132 -0.76 13.38 7.79
C LEU A 132 -0.26 12.52 6.61
N PRO A 133 0.40 11.38 6.88
CA PRO A 133 0.94 10.53 5.82
C PRO A 133 -0.20 9.84 5.06
N PHE A 134 -0.08 9.78 3.73
CA PHE A 134 -0.97 9.01 2.88
C PHE A 134 -0.54 7.54 2.83
N SER A 135 -1.40 6.64 3.30
CA SER A 135 -1.18 5.20 3.21
C SER A 135 -2.47 4.47 2.84
N CYS A 136 -2.39 3.59 1.84
CA CYS A 136 -3.50 2.71 1.46
C CYS A 136 -3.72 1.55 2.44
N ARG A 137 -2.81 1.38 3.41
CA ARG A 137 -2.89 0.35 4.44
C ARG A 137 -3.06 1.03 5.80
N PRO A 138 -3.69 0.34 6.78
CA PRO A 138 -3.78 0.88 8.13
C PRO A 138 -2.40 1.12 8.74
N LEU A 139 -2.18 2.32 9.27
CA LEU A 139 -0.89 2.78 9.80
C LEU A 139 -1.01 3.14 11.28
N TYR A 140 -0.50 2.28 12.16
CA TYR A 140 -0.54 2.49 13.61
C TYR A 140 0.53 3.48 14.09
N CYS A 141 1.77 3.32 13.61
CA CYS A 141 2.88 4.21 13.91
C CYS A 141 3.88 4.26 12.74
N THR A 142 4.86 5.15 12.83
CA THR A 142 5.85 5.38 11.77
C THR A 142 7.23 4.78 12.09
N SER A 143 7.32 3.86 13.06
CA SER A 143 8.59 3.32 13.56
C SER A 143 9.41 2.58 12.50
N MET A 144 8.75 1.94 11.53
CA MET A 144 9.40 1.26 10.40
C MET A 144 9.18 2.00 9.08
N MET A 145 8.78 3.28 9.14
CA MET A 145 8.61 4.10 7.95
C MET A 145 9.93 4.17 7.18
N ASN A 146 9.84 4.04 5.86
CA ASN A 146 10.99 3.99 4.93
C ASN A 146 11.91 2.77 5.08
N LEU A 147 11.55 1.77 5.88
CA LEU A 147 12.28 0.51 5.92
C LEU A 147 11.72 -0.47 4.89
N VAL A 148 12.64 -1.13 4.19
CA VAL A 148 12.34 -2.25 3.28
C VAL A 148 12.87 -3.52 3.90
N LEU A 149 11.97 -4.42 4.30
CA LEU A 149 12.28 -5.66 4.98
C LEU A 149 12.20 -6.84 4.01
N CYS A 150 13.06 -7.84 4.24
CA CYS A 150 12.94 -9.16 3.63
C CYS A 150 12.92 -10.23 4.72
N PHE A 151 12.09 -11.26 4.54
CA PHE A 151 11.96 -12.35 5.52
C PHE A 151 12.60 -13.63 4.99
N THR A 152 13.26 -14.38 5.87
CA THR A 152 13.85 -15.69 5.57
C THR A 152 13.79 -16.64 6.76
N GLY A 153 13.67 -17.95 6.50
CA GLY A 153 13.72 -18.98 7.55
C GLY A 153 12.44 -19.19 8.37
N PHE A 154 11.31 -18.62 7.96
CA PHE A 154 10.01 -18.81 8.63
C PHE A 154 9.30 -20.05 8.10
N ARG A 155 9.06 -21.04 8.98
CA ARG A 155 8.35 -22.29 8.64
C ARG A 155 6.85 -22.20 8.88
N LYS A 156 6.43 -21.43 9.90
CA LYS A 156 5.02 -21.24 10.27
C LYS A 156 4.44 -20.07 9.49
N LYS A 157 3.48 -20.34 8.61
CA LYS A 157 2.85 -19.32 7.77
C LYS A 157 2.11 -18.27 8.59
N GLU A 158 1.39 -18.67 9.63
CA GLU A 158 0.63 -17.78 10.53
C GLU A 158 1.54 -16.74 11.20
N GLU A 159 2.70 -17.17 11.68
CA GLU A 159 3.69 -16.30 12.29
C GLU A 159 4.23 -15.27 11.30
N LEU A 160 4.55 -15.71 10.07
CA LEU A 160 5.03 -14.82 9.02
C LEU A 160 3.97 -13.78 8.63
N VAL A 161 2.70 -14.20 8.48
CA VAL A 161 1.60 -13.28 8.18
C VAL A 161 1.43 -12.25 9.29
N ARG A 162 1.47 -12.66 10.56
CA ARG A 162 1.41 -11.74 11.71
C ARG A 162 2.54 -10.71 11.68
N LEU A 163 3.78 -11.13 11.43
CA LEU A 163 4.93 -10.23 11.33
C LEU A 163 4.79 -9.26 10.16
N VAL A 164 4.35 -9.75 8.99
CA VAL A 164 4.08 -8.94 7.81
C VAL A 164 3.04 -7.84 8.10
N THR A 165 1.94 -8.21 8.76
CA THR A 165 0.90 -7.25 9.17
C THR A 165 1.44 -6.19 10.11
N LEU A 166 2.21 -6.58 11.14
CA LEU A 166 2.83 -5.64 12.06
C LEU A 166 3.79 -4.67 11.37
N VAL A 167 4.62 -5.15 10.45
CA VAL A 167 5.54 -4.30 9.67
C VAL A 167 4.75 -3.28 8.86
N HIS A 168 3.66 -3.68 8.23
CA HIS A 168 2.80 -2.75 7.49
C HIS A 168 2.14 -1.71 8.40
N HIS A 169 1.66 -2.11 9.58
CA HIS A 169 1.11 -1.17 10.56
C HIS A 169 2.16 -0.19 11.10
N MET A 170 3.45 -0.52 11.02
CA MET A 170 4.54 0.39 11.38
C MET A 170 5.07 1.21 10.19
N GLY A 171 4.45 1.12 9.01
CA GLY A 171 4.82 1.85 7.80
C GLY A 171 5.94 1.21 6.98
N GLY A 172 6.33 -0.02 7.30
CA GLY A 172 7.36 -0.76 6.58
C GLY A 172 6.86 -1.39 5.28
N VAL A 173 7.79 -1.55 4.34
CA VAL A 173 7.56 -2.22 3.06
C VAL A 173 8.27 -3.56 3.06
N ILE A 174 7.66 -4.57 2.45
CA ILE A 174 8.20 -5.93 2.44
C ILE A 174 8.47 -6.37 1.01
N ARG A 175 9.63 -6.98 0.78
CA ARG A 175 10.03 -7.57 -0.49
C ARG A 175 10.22 -9.07 -0.33
N LYS A 176 9.68 -9.83 -1.29
CA LYS A 176 9.86 -11.29 -1.35
C LYS A 176 11.32 -11.64 -1.59
N ASP A 177 11.95 -10.98 -2.55
CA ASP A 177 13.32 -11.25 -2.95
C ASP A 177 14.29 -10.29 -2.26
N PHE A 178 15.49 -10.80 -1.97
CA PHE A 178 16.56 -9.99 -1.38
C PHE A 178 17.32 -9.27 -2.50
N ASN A 179 17.37 -7.94 -2.43
CA ASN A 179 18.04 -7.09 -3.40
C ASN A 179 18.65 -5.86 -2.70
N SER A 180 19.35 -5.02 -3.46
CA SER A 180 20.02 -3.82 -2.94
C SER A 180 19.08 -2.76 -2.34
N LYS A 181 17.77 -2.85 -2.57
CA LYS A 181 16.77 -1.95 -1.96
C LYS A 181 16.33 -2.43 -0.57
N VAL A 182 16.67 -3.65 -0.18
CA VAL A 182 16.35 -4.18 1.15
C VAL A 182 17.27 -3.52 2.17
N THR A 183 16.66 -2.91 3.18
CA THR A 183 17.35 -2.23 4.27
C THR A 183 17.66 -3.15 5.45
N HIS A 184 16.79 -4.14 5.69
CA HIS A 184 16.87 -5.04 6.85
C HIS A 184 16.40 -6.44 6.45
N LEU A 185 17.11 -7.48 6.89
CA LEU A 185 16.74 -8.88 6.74
C LEU A 185 16.29 -9.46 8.07
N VAL A 186 15.02 -9.86 8.16
CA VAL A 186 14.51 -10.61 9.30
C VAL A 186 14.71 -12.10 9.04
N ALA A 187 15.65 -12.71 9.75
CA ALA A 187 16.00 -14.12 9.60
C ALA A 187 15.65 -14.92 10.85
N ASN A 188 14.86 -15.99 10.69
CA ASN A 188 14.63 -16.99 11.74
C ASN A 188 15.54 -18.24 11.60
N CYS A 189 16.40 -18.25 10.57
CA CYS A 189 17.40 -19.28 10.36
C CYS A 189 18.62 -18.69 9.64
N THR A 190 19.81 -19.08 10.06
CA THR A 190 21.10 -18.60 9.51
C THR A 190 21.58 -19.39 8.30
N GLN A 191 20.94 -20.52 7.97
CA GLN A 191 21.37 -21.37 6.85
C GLN A 191 20.80 -20.92 5.49
N GLY A 192 19.98 -19.87 5.45
CA GLY A 192 19.35 -19.41 4.22
C GLY A 192 20.33 -18.67 3.29
N GLU A 193 20.17 -18.84 1.98
CA GLU A 193 20.94 -18.11 0.97
C GLU A 193 20.83 -16.59 1.16
N LYS A 194 19.61 -16.09 1.39
CA LYS A 194 19.35 -14.67 1.67
C LYS A 194 20.15 -14.15 2.87
N PHE A 195 20.33 -14.95 3.91
CA PHE A 195 21.10 -14.58 5.10
C PHE A 195 22.59 -14.44 4.76
N ARG A 196 23.15 -15.40 4.02
CA ARG A 196 24.56 -15.34 3.59
C ARG A 196 24.83 -14.11 2.72
N VAL A 197 23.90 -13.78 1.81
CA VAL A 197 24.02 -12.60 0.96
C VAL A 197 23.91 -11.31 1.78
N ALA A 198 22.94 -11.20 2.70
CA ALA A 198 22.79 -10.04 3.56
C ALA A 198 24.04 -9.77 4.42
N VAL A 199 24.62 -10.83 5.01
CA VAL A 199 25.89 -10.74 5.75
C VAL A 199 27.02 -10.22 4.86
N SER A 200 27.10 -10.72 3.62
CA SER A 200 28.13 -10.28 2.66
C SER A 200 27.97 -8.81 2.26
N LEU A 201 26.74 -8.29 2.25
CA LEU A 201 26.43 -6.88 1.95
C LEU A 201 26.44 -5.99 3.20
N GLY A 202 26.60 -6.54 4.41
CA GLY A 202 26.49 -5.80 5.66
C GLY A 202 25.09 -5.25 5.93
N THR A 203 24.05 -5.86 5.35
CA THR A 203 22.66 -5.49 5.63
C THR A 203 22.26 -6.06 7.00
N PRO A 204 21.78 -5.22 7.94
CA PRO A 204 21.31 -5.65 9.26
C PRO A 204 20.22 -6.73 9.22
#